data_AF-A0A381UNC0-F1
#
_entry.id   AF-A0A381UNC0-F1
#
_cell.length_a   1.000
_cell.length_b   1.000
_cell.length_c   1.000
_cell.angle_alpha   90.00
_cell.angle_beta   90.00
_cell.angle_gamma   90.00
#
_symmetry.space_group_name_H-M   'P 1'
#
loop_
_entity.id
_entity.type
_entity.pdbx_description
1 polymer ?
#
loop_
_entity_poly.entity_id
_entity_poly.type
_entity_poly.pdbx_seq_one_letter_code
_entity_poly.pdbx_strand_id
1 'polypeptide(L)'
;MAFFSFSIVNAKTVIRTDEAAIGEADPAKFSDNIDSIIMFNTYDALVDELKNGAGLAPHLASGWEYADSTTLNVTLRDGVKFHSGNTLDADDVVYSFNRLMDMGQGFSFLFGTVESVTALDSKTVQIKTSEPFAPL
;
A
#
# COMPACT_ATOMS: atom_id res chain seq x y z
N MET A 1 -34.13 -12.84 31.59
CA MET A 1 -33.14 -11.93 30.97
C MET A 1 -31.85 -12.71 30.83
N ALA A 2 -31.58 -13.29 29.65
CA ALA A 2 -30.42 -14.14 29.43
C ALA A 2 -29.28 -13.28 28.87
N PHE A 3 -28.19 -13.17 29.61
CA PHE A 3 -26.94 -12.60 29.14
C PHE A 3 -26.24 -13.65 28.26
N PHE A 4 -26.16 -13.40 26.95
CA PHE A 4 -25.26 -14.16 26.09
C PHE A 4 -23.85 -13.59 26.21
N SER A 5 -22.93 -14.37 26.78
CA SER A 5 -21.49 -14.13 26.69
C SER A 5 -21.01 -14.65 25.35
N PHE A 6 -20.57 -13.74 24.47
CA PHE A 6 -19.81 -14.13 23.28
C PHE A 6 -18.35 -14.34 23.67
N SER A 7 -17.91 -15.60 23.67
CA SER A 7 -16.48 -15.91 23.71
C SER A 7 -15.94 -15.83 22.29
N ILE A 8 -15.01 -14.92 22.05
CA ILE A 8 -14.26 -14.87 20.79
C ILE A 8 -13.34 -16.09 20.78
N VAL A 9 -13.59 -17.06 19.90
CA VAL A 9 -12.66 -18.15 19.65
C VAL A 9 -11.48 -17.58 18.86
N ASN A 10 -10.30 -17.53 19.48
CA ASN A 10 -9.08 -17.08 18.85
C ASN A 10 -8.33 -18.31 18.31
N ALA A 11 -8.51 -18.61 17.02
CA ALA A 11 -7.71 -19.64 16.37
C ALA A 11 -6.26 -19.14 16.27
N LYS A 12 -5.32 -19.84 16.93
CA LYS A 12 -3.89 -19.48 16.90
C LYS A 12 -3.22 -19.69 15.54
N THR A 13 -3.88 -20.41 14.63
CA THR A 13 -3.35 -20.75 13.31
C THR A 13 -4.50 -20.73 12.32
N VAL A 14 -4.28 -20.03 11.21
CA VAL A 14 -5.17 -20.03 10.05
C VAL A 14 -4.45 -20.76 8.93
N ILE A 15 -5.10 -21.76 8.35
CA ILE A 15 -4.62 -22.44 7.15
C ILE A 15 -5.43 -21.91 5.98
N ARG A 16 -4.75 -21.32 5.00
CA ARG A 16 -5.32 -20.97 3.71
C ARG A 16 -4.79 -21.95 2.66
N THR A 17 -5.71 -22.55 1.92
CA THR A 17 -5.39 -23.39 0.76
C THR A 17 -5.76 -22.63 -0.51
N ASP A 18 -4.93 -22.74 -1.54
CA ASP A 18 -5.17 -22.12 -2.83
C ASP A 18 -5.05 -23.13 -3.97
N GLU A 19 -5.56 -22.80 -5.16
CA GLU A 19 -5.61 -23.72 -6.29
C GLU A 19 -4.25 -23.87 -7.01
N ALA A 20 -3.34 -22.93 -6.81
CA ALA A 20 -1.98 -22.97 -7.34
C ALA A 20 -0.93 -22.53 -6.32
N ALA A 21 0.34 -22.74 -6.66
CA ALA A 21 1.46 -22.26 -5.87
C ALA A 21 1.67 -20.75 -6.05
N ILE A 22 2.16 -20.09 -5.01
CA ILE A 22 2.53 -18.67 -5.06
C ILE A 22 3.82 -18.54 -5.86
N GLY A 23 3.78 -17.77 -6.94
CA GLY A 23 4.86 -17.67 -7.91
C GLY A 23 5.77 -16.48 -7.66
N GLU A 24 5.23 -15.38 -7.13
CA GLU A 24 5.94 -14.12 -6.97
C GLU A 24 5.73 -13.50 -5.58
N ALA A 25 6.84 -13.15 -4.92
CA ALA A 25 6.85 -12.55 -3.58
C ALA A 25 7.43 -11.12 -3.60
N ASP A 26 7.87 -10.64 -4.76
CA ASP A 26 8.30 -9.27 -4.98
C ASP A 26 7.07 -8.38 -5.27
N PRO A 27 6.78 -7.36 -4.43
CA PRO A 27 5.62 -6.50 -4.59
C PRO A 27 5.65 -5.64 -5.86
N ALA A 28 6.81 -5.52 -6.55
CA ALA A 28 6.88 -4.82 -7.83
C ALA A 28 6.61 -5.71 -9.05
N LYS A 29 6.52 -7.03 -8.88
CA LYS A 29 6.40 -8.00 -9.99
C LYS A 29 5.09 -8.76 -10.01
N PHE A 30 4.49 -8.99 -8.84
CA PHE A 30 3.26 -9.77 -8.75
C PHE A 30 2.18 -9.20 -9.70
N SER A 31 1.40 -10.09 -10.30
CA SER A 31 0.40 -9.71 -11.31
C SER A 31 -0.92 -10.45 -11.18
N ASP A 32 -1.05 -11.37 -10.23
CA ASP A 32 -2.23 -12.20 -10.08
C ASP A 32 -2.80 -12.21 -8.65
N ASN A 33 -3.95 -12.87 -8.51
CA ASN A 33 -4.67 -12.95 -7.24
C ASN A 33 -3.97 -13.83 -6.21
N ILE A 34 -3.29 -14.88 -6.65
CA ILE A 34 -2.68 -15.87 -5.75
C ILE A 34 -1.45 -15.25 -5.08
N ASP A 35 -0.65 -14.52 -5.84
CA ASP A 35 0.51 -13.79 -5.32
C ASP A 35 0.09 -12.69 -4.32
N SER A 36 -1.10 -12.08 -4.51
CA SER A 36 -1.63 -11.07 -3.59
C SER A 36 -1.77 -11.57 -2.16
N ILE A 37 -1.87 -12.88 -1.95
CA ILE A 37 -1.97 -13.48 -0.61
C ILE A 37 -0.72 -13.19 0.22
N ILE A 38 0.47 -13.35 -0.35
CA ILE A 38 1.69 -12.95 0.37
C ILE A 38 1.68 -11.43 0.55
N MET A 39 1.29 -10.68 -0.50
CA MET A 39 1.28 -9.22 -0.45
C MET A 39 0.53 -8.68 0.77
N PHE A 40 -0.72 -9.08 0.95
CA PHE A 40 -1.56 -8.62 2.08
C PHE A 40 -1.10 -9.10 3.46
N ASN A 41 -0.21 -10.09 3.54
CA ASN A 41 0.27 -10.61 4.83
C ASN A 41 1.67 -10.11 5.20
N THR A 42 2.46 -9.62 4.25
CA THR A 42 3.86 -9.23 4.48
C THR A 42 4.19 -7.80 4.08
N TYR A 43 3.33 -7.14 3.30
CA TYR A 43 3.53 -5.75 2.86
C TYR A 43 2.27 -4.93 3.15
N ASP A 44 2.47 -3.65 3.42
CA ASP A 44 1.40 -2.73 3.78
C ASP A 44 1.28 -1.62 2.71
N ALA A 45 0.05 -1.23 2.38
CA ALA A 45 -0.23 -0.13 1.47
C ALA A 45 -0.20 1.24 2.17
N LEU A 46 -0.05 2.32 1.39
CA LEU A 46 -0.20 3.69 1.90
C LEU A 46 -1.62 3.94 2.43
N VAL A 47 -2.62 3.47 1.67
CA VAL A 47 -4.04 3.61 1.98
C VAL A 47 -4.74 2.28 1.72
N ASP A 48 -5.83 2.05 2.44
CA ASP A 48 -6.71 0.90 2.26
C ASP A 48 -8.02 1.30 1.59
N GLU A 49 -8.59 0.39 0.82
CA GLU A 49 -9.96 0.54 0.33
C GLU A 49 -10.96 0.17 1.43
N LEU A 50 -11.91 1.05 1.70
CA LEU A 50 -13.04 0.75 2.57
C LEU A 50 -14.00 -0.22 1.88
N LYS A 51 -14.54 -1.15 2.66
CA LYS A 51 -15.48 -2.17 2.17
C LYS A 51 -16.61 -1.56 1.35
N ASN A 52 -16.96 -2.25 0.27
CA ASN A 52 -18.05 -1.88 -0.65
C ASN A 52 -17.84 -0.54 -1.36
N GLY A 53 -16.59 -0.14 -1.62
CA GLY A 53 -16.27 1.10 -2.33
C GLY A 53 -16.63 2.35 -1.55
N ALA A 54 -16.66 2.27 -0.21
CA ALA A 54 -17.01 3.39 0.65
C ALA A 54 -15.93 4.49 0.73
N GLY A 55 -14.87 4.38 -0.07
CA GLY A 55 -13.77 5.32 -0.17
C GLY A 55 -12.44 4.70 0.28
N LEU A 56 -11.49 5.56 0.61
CA LEU A 56 -10.15 5.17 1.07
C LEU A 56 -10.00 5.47 2.57
N ALA A 57 -9.22 4.65 3.26
CA ALA A 57 -8.85 4.81 4.66
C ALA A 57 -7.33 4.94 4.83
N PRO A 58 -6.85 5.71 5.81
CA PRO A 58 -5.43 5.78 6.13
C PRO A 58 -4.86 4.40 6.56
N HIS A 59 -3.72 4.00 5.99
CA HIS A 59 -2.96 2.83 6.43
C HIS A 59 -1.54 3.22 6.84
N LEU A 60 -0.51 3.07 5.99
CA LEU A 60 0.83 3.62 6.27
C LEU A 60 0.85 5.14 6.18
N ALA A 61 0.00 5.74 5.36
CA ALA A 61 -0.26 7.16 5.36
C ALA A 61 -1.19 7.53 6.52
N SER A 62 -0.93 8.66 7.18
CA SER A 62 -1.88 9.28 8.12
C SER A 62 -2.93 10.15 7.41
N GLY A 63 -2.63 10.59 6.20
CA GLY A 63 -3.53 11.41 5.37
C GLY A 63 -2.86 11.84 4.07
N TRP A 64 -3.63 12.46 3.18
CA TRP A 64 -3.16 13.00 1.91
C TRP A 64 -3.98 14.22 1.50
N GLU A 65 -3.37 15.10 0.73
CA GLU A 65 -3.99 16.32 0.23
C GLU A 65 -3.52 16.64 -1.20
N TYR A 66 -4.45 17.10 -2.03
CA TYR A 66 -4.12 17.63 -3.36
C TYR A 66 -3.63 19.07 -3.21
N ALA A 67 -2.36 19.32 -3.55
CA ALA A 67 -1.80 20.66 -3.60
C ALA A 67 -2.33 21.43 -4.84
N ASP A 68 -2.58 20.70 -5.92
CA ASP A 68 -3.24 21.18 -7.14
C ASP A 68 -3.88 19.98 -7.89
N SER A 69 -4.35 20.17 -9.12
CA SER A 69 -5.03 19.12 -9.90
C SER A 69 -4.15 17.94 -10.32
N THR A 70 -2.84 18.05 -10.17
CA THR A 70 -1.80 17.11 -10.64
C THR A 70 -0.77 16.75 -9.57
N THR A 71 -0.88 17.33 -8.37
CA THR A 71 0.09 17.15 -7.29
C THR A 71 -0.60 16.69 -6.02
N LEU A 72 -0.25 15.50 -5.55
CA LEU A 72 -0.73 14.87 -4.32
C LEU A 72 0.40 14.81 -3.29
N ASN A 73 0.16 15.32 -2.09
CA ASN A 73 1.06 15.17 -0.95
C ASN A 73 0.48 14.12 0.00
N VAL A 74 1.28 13.12 0.36
CA VAL A 74 0.91 12.03 1.27
C VAL A 74 1.78 12.13 2.52
N THR A 75 1.15 12.20 3.69
CA THR A 75 1.84 12.22 4.98
C THR A 75 1.87 10.81 5.58
N LEU A 76 3.06 10.35 5.99
CA LEU A 76 3.29 9.04 6.58
C LEU A 76 3.01 9.02 8.08
N ARG A 77 2.58 7.87 8.59
CA ARG A 77 2.43 7.64 10.03
C ARG A 77 3.77 7.62 10.76
N ASP A 78 3.73 8.07 12.00
CA ASP A 78 4.86 7.96 12.90
C ASP A 78 5.04 6.56 13.46
N GLY A 79 6.31 6.23 13.76
CA GLY A 79 6.66 5.01 14.48
C GLY A 79 6.53 3.70 13.69
N VAL A 80 6.21 3.76 12.39
CA VAL A 80 6.19 2.57 11.53
C VAL A 80 7.60 2.01 11.39
N LYS A 81 7.72 0.68 11.53
CA LYS A 81 8.98 -0.05 11.43
C LYS A 81 8.84 -1.24 10.50
N PHE A 82 9.86 -1.44 9.69
CA PHE A 82 10.04 -2.68 8.96
C PHE A 82 10.35 -3.83 9.93
N HIS A 83 10.17 -5.07 9.45
CA HIS A 83 10.53 -6.27 10.21
C HIS A 83 12.02 -6.34 10.58
N SER A 84 12.90 -5.62 9.87
CA SER A 84 14.31 -5.46 10.22
C SER A 84 14.57 -4.55 11.44
N GLY A 85 13.59 -3.76 11.86
CA GLY A 85 13.68 -2.75 12.92
C GLY A 85 13.94 -1.32 12.43
N ASN A 86 14.31 -1.15 11.15
CA ASN A 86 14.45 0.15 10.50
C ASN A 86 13.11 0.90 10.53
N THR A 87 13.17 2.21 10.70
CA THR A 87 11.98 3.08 10.64
C THR A 87 11.65 3.39 9.19
N LEU A 88 10.36 3.38 8.84
CA LEU A 88 9.87 3.84 7.54
C LEU A 88 9.97 5.37 7.44
N ASP A 89 10.53 5.84 6.33
CA ASP A 89 10.49 7.25 5.93
C ASP A 89 10.02 7.45 4.48
N ALA A 90 9.94 8.71 4.06
CA ALA A 90 9.49 9.09 2.73
C ALA A 90 10.42 8.58 1.61
N ASP A 91 11.71 8.41 1.87
CA ASP A 91 12.67 7.95 0.86
C ASP A 91 12.43 6.48 0.51
N ASP A 92 11.99 5.65 1.47
CA ASP A 92 11.60 4.26 1.22
C ASP A 92 10.40 4.16 0.26
N VAL A 93 9.43 5.08 0.40
CA VAL A 93 8.24 5.15 -0.48
C VAL A 93 8.66 5.60 -1.87
N VAL A 94 9.46 6.66 -1.97
CA VAL A 94 10.02 7.16 -3.23
C VAL A 94 10.78 6.05 -3.96
N TYR A 95 11.64 5.32 -3.25
CA TYR A 95 12.37 4.19 -3.78
C TYR A 95 11.43 3.12 -4.34
N SER A 96 10.38 2.76 -3.59
CA SER A 96 9.44 1.71 -3.98
C SER A 96 8.68 2.07 -5.26
N PHE A 97 8.20 3.31 -5.38
CA PHE A 97 7.53 3.82 -6.59
C PHE A 97 8.48 3.82 -7.79
N ASN A 98 9.67 4.39 -7.64
CA ASN A 98 10.64 4.46 -8.73
C ASN A 98 11.06 3.07 -9.19
N ARG A 99 11.32 2.14 -8.25
CA ARG A 99 11.65 0.76 -8.57
C ARG A 99 10.53 0.07 -9.36
N LEU A 100 9.27 0.24 -8.95
CA LEU A 100 8.12 -0.32 -9.66
C LEU A 100 8.06 0.19 -11.10
N MET A 101 8.17 1.50 -11.30
CA MET A 101 8.11 2.14 -12.62
C MET A 101 9.31 1.73 -13.50
N ASP A 102 10.53 1.72 -12.95
CA ASP A 102 11.75 1.34 -13.67
C ASP A 102 11.75 -0.13 -14.11
N MET A 103 11.15 -1.01 -13.30
CA MET A 103 11.08 -2.44 -13.63
C MET A 103 10.15 -2.74 -14.81
N GLY A 104 9.09 -1.95 -15.01
CA GLY A 104 8.15 -2.14 -16.13
C GLY A 104 7.45 -3.51 -16.12
N GLN A 105 7.30 -4.13 -14.95
CA GLN A 105 6.66 -5.44 -14.73
C GLN A 105 5.41 -5.29 -13.84
N GLY A 106 4.69 -6.40 -13.62
CA GLY A 106 3.53 -6.43 -12.73
C GLY A 106 2.51 -5.33 -13.06
N PHE A 107 2.13 -4.56 -12.03
CA PHE A 107 1.18 -3.46 -12.12
C PHE A 107 1.79 -2.09 -12.45
N SER A 108 3.06 -2.03 -12.87
CA SER A 108 3.74 -0.76 -13.23
C SER A 108 2.99 0.07 -14.28
N PHE A 109 2.24 -0.58 -15.18
CA PHE A 109 1.43 0.09 -16.21
C PHE A 109 0.37 1.04 -15.65
N LEU A 110 -0.04 0.88 -14.38
CA LEU A 110 -0.99 1.77 -13.71
C LEU A 110 -0.38 3.14 -13.37
N PHE A 111 0.94 3.25 -13.37
CA PHE A 111 1.68 4.44 -12.94
C PHE A 111 2.22 5.27 -14.11
N GLY A 112 1.77 5.00 -15.35
CA GLY A 112 2.29 5.66 -16.55
C GLY A 112 2.05 7.17 -16.63
N THR A 113 1.14 7.72 -15.81
CA THR A 113 0.89 9.16 -15.70
C THR A 113 1.73 9.84 -14.63
N VAL A 114 2.43 9.09 -13.77
CA VAL A 114 3.27 9.65 -12.71
C VAL A 114 4.55 10.21 -13.34
N GLU A 115 4.75 11.52 -13.19
CA GLU A 115 5.96 12.21 -13.65
C GLU A 115 7.10 12.11 -12.63
N SER A 116 6.77 12.22 -11.34
CA SER A 116 7.76 12.21 -10.29
C SER A 116 7.17 11.84 -8.94
N VAL A 117 7.97 11.13 -8.13
CA VAL A 117 7.72 10.90 -6.71
C VAL A 117 8.90 11.43 -5.92
N THR A 118 8.66 12.34 -4.98
CA THR A 118 9.72 13.04 -4.24
C THR A 118 9.43 13.07 -2.75
N ALA A 119 10.46 12.97 -1.92
CA ALA A 119 10.36 13.23 -0.50
C ALA A 119 10.49 14.74 -0.27
N LEU A 120 9.45 15.39 0.23
CA LEU A 120 9.52 16.80 0.63
C LEU A 120 10.22 16.94 1.99
N ASP A 121 10.03 15.95 2.85
CA ASP A 121 10.69 15.74 4.13
C ASP A 121 10.62 14.25 4.50
N SER A 122 11.13 13.86 5.68
CA SER A 122 11.15 12.45 6.12
C SER A 122 9.79 11.76 6.23
N LYS A 123 8.68 12.51 6.21
CA LYS A 123 7.31 12.03 6.42
C LYS A 123 6.34 12.47 5.34
N THR A 124 6.75 13.28 4.38
CA THR A 124 5.86 13.77 3.32
C THR A 124 6.39 13.36 1.96
N VAL A 125 5.59 12.58 1.24
CA VAL A 125 5.85 12.15 -0.14
C VAL A 125 4.97 12.96 -1.07
N GLN A 126 5.55 13.59 -2.08
CA GLN A 126 4.82 14.25 -3.15
C GLN A 126 4.81 13.35 -4.39
N ILE A 127 3.63 13.13 -4.94
CA ILE A 127 3.40 12.42 -6.20
C ILE A 127 2.86 13.44 -7.19
N LYS A 128 3.51 13.56 -8.34
CA LYS A 128 3.08 14.44 -9.42
C LYS A 128 2.73 13.64 -10.66
N THR A 129 1.62 13.98 -11.29
CA THR A 129 1.18 13.41 -12.56
C THR A 129 1.21 14.40 -13.72
N SER A 130 1.25 13.89 -14.94
CA SER A 130 1.23 14.69 -16.18
C SER A 130 -0.15 15.25 -16.51
N GLU A 131 -1.21 14.64 -15.95
CA GLU A 131 -2.59 15.06 -16.09
C GLU A 131 -3.40 14.75 -14.83
N PRO A 132 -4.55 15.42 -14.60
CA PRO A 132 -5.40 15.09 -13.47
C PRO A 132 -5.83 13.63 -13.51
N PHE A 133 -5.41 12.88 -12.49
CA PHE A 133 -5.58 11.43 -12.44
C PHE A 133 -6.25 11.05 -11.13
N ALA A 134 -7.58 10.94 -11.18
CA ALA A 134 -8.43 10.62 -10.03
C ALA A 134 -8.14 9.30 -9.30
N PRO A 135 -7.51 8.27 -9.92
CA PRO A 135 -7.13 7.05 -9.20
C PRO A 135 -5.96 7.19 -8.20
N LEU A 136 -5.32 8.35 -8.07
CA LEU A 136 -4.32 8.63 -7.03
C LEU A 136 -4.91 9.20 -5.74
#